data_AF-A0A9E5NHP6-F1
#
_entry.id   AF-A0A9E5NHP6-F1
#
_cell.length_a   1.000
_cell.length_b   1.000
_cell.length_c   1.000
_cell.angle_alpha   90.00
_cell.angle_beta   90.00
_cell.angle_gamma   90.00
#
_symmetry.space_group_name_H-M   'P 1'
#
loop_
_entity.id
_entity.type
_entity.pdbx_description
1 polymer ?
#
loop_
_entity_poly.entity_id
_entity_poly.type
_entity_poly.pdbx_seq_one_letter_code
_entity_poly.pdbx_strand_id
1 'polypeptide(L)'
;MVENLPEAGKLNIARVQAQLEPTLVYPFVPWKNVHPFCAQPADYILMVQDPDRRSGYEENWLKLELPHTYSYLKGFEATLRGRSGYKKYFDPRVDPFYSIYNVGPDTMTKHKVIWKRMGTSMEAAVVAHVHDEFVGEKPPMHKSTVMLIATDSLQEAHFLCALLNSSIVDFIARSYSVGKSFASAHLLGYA
;
A
#
# COMPACT_ATOMS: atom_id res chain seq x y z
N MET A 1 11.40 -10.33 -15.93
CA MET A 1 10.33 -11.36 -15.82
C MET A 1 9.88 -11.39 -14.38
N VAL A 2 8.58 -11.54 -14.12
CA VAL A 2 8.00 -11.58 -12.77
C VAL A 2 7.10 -12.82 -12.61
N GLU A 3 6.82 -13.19 -11.36
CA GLU A 3 5.84 -14.20 -10.98
C GLU A 3 4.94 -13.62 -9.88
N ASN A 4 3.64 -13.89 -9.93
CA ASN A 4 2.73 -13.51 -8.85
C ASN A 4 2.79 -14.47 -7.67
N LEU A 5 2.36 -13.96 -6.51
CA LEU A 5 2.35 -14.70 -5.25
C LEU A 5 0.90 -15.04 -4.85
N PRO A 6 0.27 -16.09 -5.43
CA PRO A 6 -1.12 -16.45 -5.10
C PRO A 6 -1.32 -16.75 -3.60
N GLU A 7 -0.31 -17.34 -2.95
CA GLU A 7 -0.26 -17.65 -1.53
C GLU A 7 -0.27 -16.42 -0.60
N ALA A 8 0.06 -15.23 -1.11
CA ALA A 8 -0.02 -13.99 -0.32
C ALA A 8 -1.47 -13.53 -0.10
N GLY A 9 -2.41 -14.03 -0.92
CA GLY A 9 -3.83 -13.74 -0.86
C GLY A 9 -4.66 -14.87 -0.26
N LYS A 10 -5.97 -14.63 -0.13
CA LYS A 10 -6.96 -15.66 0.24
C LYS A 10 -7.70 -16.24 -0.97
N LEU A 11 -7.56 -15.60 -2.13
CA LEU A 11 -8.25 -16.01 -3.34
C LEU A 11 -7.41 -17.08 -4.03
N ASN A 12 -8.06 -18.13 -4.52
CA ASN A 12 -7.41 -19.12 -5.35
C ASN A 12 -7.25 -18.55 -6.77
N ILE A 13 -6.05 -18.09 -7.11
CA ILE A 13 -5.72 -17.53 -8.43
C ILE A 13 -4.56 -18.32 -9.03
N ALA A 14 -4.51 -18.39 -10.36
CA ALA A 14 -3.41 -19.07 -11.04
C ALA A 14 -2.07 -18.38 -10.75
N ARG A 15 -1.02 -19.19 -10.59
CA ARG A 15 0.36 -18.74 -10.64
C ARG A 15 0.74 -18.50 -12.10
N VAL A 16 1.21 -17.31 -12.42
CA VAL A 16 1.50 -16.85 -13.77
C VAL A 16 2.83 -16.10 -13.76
N GLN A 17 3.73 -16.52 -14.64
CA GLN A 17 4.92 -15.76 -14.98
C GLN A 17 4.62 -14.86 -16.18
N ALA A 18 5.08 -13.61 -16.12
CA ALA A 18 4.84 -12.63 -17.16
C ALA A 18 6.00 -11.64 -17.29
N GLN A 19 6.05 -10.96 -18.43
CA GLN A 19 6.81 -9.73 -18.59
C GLN A 19 5.91 -8.56 -18.17
N LEU A 20 6.48 -7.59 -17.47
CA LEU A 20 5.82 -6.35 -17.07
C LEU A 20 6.78 -5.19 -17.32
N GLU A 21 6.22 -4.04 -17.65
CA GLU A 21 6.93 -2.77 -17.58
C GLU A 21 7.15 -2.38 -16.10
N PRO A 22 8.34 -1.90 -15.71
CA PRO A 22 8.64 -1.58 -14.31
C PRO A 22 7.93 -0.30 -13.83
N THR A 23 7.35 0.50 -14.74
CA THR A 23 6.78 1.83 -14.49
C THR A 23 5.80 1.86 -13.32
N LEU A 24 4.91 0.87 -13.23
CA LEU A 24 3.88 0.80 -12.18
C LEU A 24 4.12 -0.31 -11.14
N VAL A 25 5.34 -0.87 -11.12
CA VAL A 25 5.77 -1.84 -10.11
C VAL A 25 6.47 -1.09 -8.99
N TYR A 26 6.05 -1.30 -7.74
CA TYR A 26 6.60 -0.61 -6.57
C TYR A 26 7.09 -1.64 -5.55
N PRO A 27 8.18 -1.35 -4.81
CA PRO A 27 8.56 -2.15 -3.65
C PRO A 27 7.40 -2.17 -2.65
N PHE A 28 7.17 -3.31 -2.02
CA PHE A 28 6.06 -3.52 -1.10
C PHE A 28 6.57 -3.97 0.26
N VAL A 29 6.10 -3.30 1.30
CA VAL A 29 6.33 -3.61 2.71
C VAL A 29 5.19 -4.48 3.22
N PRO A 30 5.41 -5.79 3.45
CA PRO A 30 4.41 -6.64 4.08
C PRO A 30 4.14 -6.17 5.51
N TRP A 31 2.90 -6.34 5.98
CA TRP A 31 2.51 -5.98 7.35
C TRP A 31 3.46 -6.58 8.41
N LYS A 32 3.93 -7.82 8.20
CA LYS A 32 4.84 -8.53 9.11
C LYS A 32 6.23 -7.91 9.21
N ASN A 33 6.64 -7.09 8.23
CA ASN A 33 7.95 -6.43 8.17
C ASN A 33 7.92 -5.01 8.72
N VAL A 34 6.81 -4.57 9.31
CA VAL A 34 6.72 -3.29 10.02
C VAL A 34 7.05 -3.56 11.49
N HIS A 35 8.17 -3.03 11.96
CA HIS A 35 8.69 -3.11 13.32
C HIS A 35 8.99 -1.69 13.85
N PRO A 36 9.20 -1.51 15.16
CA PRO A 36 9.63 -0.22 15.69
C PRO A 36 10.87 0.28 14.94
N PHE A 37 10.75 1.48 14.37
CA PHE A 37 11.80 2.19 13.65
C PHE A 37 12.28 1.54 12.34
N CYS A 38 11.69 0.42 11.92
CA CYS A 38 12.15 -0.33 10.75
C CYS A 38 10.98 -0.89 9.93
N ALA A 39 10.96 -0.56 8.64
CA ALA A 39 10.03 -1.11 7.67
C ALA A 39 10.80 -1.48 6.39
N GLN A 40 10.88 -2.76 6.08
CA GLN A 40 11.66 -3.26 4.95
C GLN A 40 10.76 -3.85 3.86
N PRO A 41 10.88 -3.36 2.61
CA PRO A 41 10.27 -4.02 1.46
C PRO A 41 10.79 -5.45 1.33
N ALA A 42 9.92 -6.38 0.96
CA ALA A 42 10.29 -7.77 0.71
C ALA A 42 9.62 -8.36 -0.53
N ASP A 43 8.60 -7.68 -1.06
CA ASP A 43 7.87 -8.09 -2.26
C ASP A 43 7.67 -6.86 -3.16
N TYR A 44 6.93 -7.04 -4.26
CA TYR A 44 6.51 -5.95 -5.13
C TYR A 44 4.99 -5.93 -5.26
N ILE A 45 4.45 -4.75 -5.54
CA ILE A 45 3.05 -4.57 -5.90
C ILE A 45 2.95 -3.85 -7.24
N LEU A 46 2.03 -4.32 -8.08
CA LEU A 46 1.63 -3.61 -9.27
C LEU A 46 0.55 -2.58 -8.88
N MET A 47 0.92 -1.30 -8.87
CA MET A 47 0.08 -0.18 -8.43
C MET A 47 -0.41 0.61 -9.65
N VAL A 48 -1.48 0.12 -10.28
CA VAL A 48 -2.08 0.76 -11.47
C VAL A 48 -3.18 1.75 -11.09
N GLN A 49 -2.85 2.61 -10.14
CA GLN A 49 -3.74 3.63 -9.63
C GLN A 49 -3.16 5.00 -9.94
N ASP A 50 -3.97 5.88 -10.50
CA ASP A 50 -3.71 7.31 -10.55
C ASP A 50 -4.03 7.91 -9.16
N PRO A 51 -3.01 8.38 -8.40
CA PRO A 51 -3.22 8.89 -7.04
C PRO A 51 -4.06 10.17 -7.02
N ASP A 52 -4.03 10.99 -8.08
CA ASP A 52 -4.73 12.26 -8.13
C ASP A 52 -6.20 12.04 -8.46
N ARG A 53 -6.49 11.19 -9.43
CA ARG A 53 -7.87 10.81 -9.78
C ARG A 53 -8.50 9.87 -8.76
N ARG A 54 -7.68 9.19 -7.95
CA ARG A 54 -8.10 8.12 -7.03
C ARG A 54 -8.90 7.01 -7.73
N SER A 55 -8.59 6.78 -9.01
CA SER A 55 -9.08 5.67 -9.83
C SER A 55 -7.90 4.98 -10.52
N GLY A 56 -8.14 3.83 -11.15
CA GLY A 56 -7.13 3.25 -12.03
C GLY A 56 -6.76 4.19 -13.17
N TYR A 57 -5.53 4.10 -13.68
CA TYR A 57 -5.18 4.77 -14.94
C TYR A 57 -6.13 4.32 -16.06
N GLU A 58 -6.42 5.20 -17.01
CA GLU A 58 -7.31 4.91 -18.15
C GLU A 58 -6.88 3.64 -18.89
N GLU A 59 -7.82 2.76 -19.24
CA GLU A 59 -7.50 1.50 -19.93
C GLU A 59 -6.81 1.73 -21.26
N ASN A 60 -7.21 2.77 -21.99
CA ASN A 60 -6.60 3.10 -23.28
C ASN A 60 -5.14 3.54 -23.11
N TRP A 61 -4.85 4.35 -22.09
CA TRP A 61 -3.49 4.75 -21.77
C TRP A 61 -2.65 3.53 -21.38
N LEU A 62 -3.19 2.64 -20.53
CA LEU A 62 -2.46 1.44 -20.10
C LEU A 62 -2.17 0.49 -21.26
N LYS A 63 -3.12 0.31 -22.19
CA LYS A 63 -2.93 -0.51 -23.40
C LYS A 63 -1.82 0.02 -24.31
N LEU A 64 -1.71 1.34 -24.42
CA LEU A 64 -0.76 1.99 -25.32
C LEU A 64 0.64 2.08 -24.70
N GLU A 65 0.73 2.52 -23.45
CA GLU A 65 2.01 2.80 -22.78
C GLU A 65 2.59 1.58 -22.06
N LEU A 66 1.73 0.72 -21.49
CA LEU A 66 2.14 -0.44 -20.67
C LEU A 66 1.40 -1.72 -21.11
N PRO A 67 1.54 -2.14 -22.38
CA PRO A 67 0.75 -3.22 -22.97
C PRO A 67 0.92 -4.57 -22.26
N HIS A 68 2.13 -4.89 -21.77
CA HIS A 68 2.33 -6.15 -21.05
C HIS A 68 1.64 -6.13 -19.69
N THR A 69 1.70 -5.00 -18.99
CA THR A 69 0.96 -4.76 -17.74
C THR A 69 -0.54 -4.90 -17.94
N TYR A 70 -1.09 -4.28 -18.98
CA TYR A 70 -2.52 -4.42 -19.29
C TYR A 70 -2.89 -5.88 -19.60
N SER A 71 -2.11 -6.57 -20.45
CA SER A 71 -2.34 -7.97 -20.80
C SER A 71 -2.33 -8.89 -19.57
N TYR A 72 -1.35 -8.70 -18.69
CA TYR A 72 -1.25 -9.42 -17.43
C TYR A 72 -2.49 -9.21 -16.55
N LEU A 73 -2.91 -7.96 -16.32
CA LEU A 73 -4.09 -7.64 -15.53
C LEU A 73 -5.37 -8.20 -16.15
N LYS A 74 -5.48 -8.18 -17.49
CA LYS A 74 -6.65 -8.68 -18.21
C LYS A 74 -6.91 -10.16 -17.92
N GLY A 75 -5.85 -10.96 -17.75
CA GLY A 75 -5.95 -12.37 -17.33
C GLY A 75 -6.62 -12.57 -15.96
N PHE A 76 -6.66 -11.55 -15.11
CA PHE A 76 -7.28 -11.58 -13.79
C PHE A 76 -8.53 -10.70 -13.68
N GLU A 77 -9.09 -10.20 -14.78
CA GLU A 77 -10.17 -9.20 -14.74
C GLU A 77 -11.37 -9.62 -13.88
N ALA A 78 -11.88 -10.84 -14.08
CA ALA A 78 -13.01 -11.35 -13.30
C ALA A 78 -12.72 -11.35 -11.79
N THR A 79 -11.50 -11.74 -11.40
CA THR A 79 -11.03 -11.71 -10.02
C THR A 79 -10.94 -10.28 -9.49
N LEU A 80 -10.37 -9.35 -10.28
CA LEU A 80 -10.17 -7.97 -9.88
C LEU A 80 -11.49 -7.21 -9.70
N ARG A 81 -12.46 -7.41 -10.61
CA ARG A 81 -13.85 -6.92 -10.47
C ARG A 81 -14.57 -7.57 -9.30
N GLY A 82 -14.18 -8.80 -8.95
CA GLY A 82 -14.71 -9.57 -7.84
C GLY A 82 -14.38 -9.00 -6.45
N ARG A 83 -13.32 -8.19 -6.33
CA ARG A 83 -12.82 -7.66 -5.05
C ARG A 83 -13.87 -6.79 -4.36
N SER A 84 -14.04 -6.99 -3.04
CA SER A 84 -14.98 -6.21 -2.23
C SER A 84 -14.71 -4.71 -2.28
N GLY A 85 -13.43 -4.30 -2.28
CA GLY A 85 -13.04 -2.90 -2.44
C GLY A 85 -13.45 -2.33 -3.79
N TYR A 86 -13.33 -3.10 -4.87
CA TYR A 86 -13.77 -2.67 -6.20
C TYR A 86 -15.29 -2.46 -6.22
N LYS A 87 -16.04 -3.50 -5.85
CA LYS A 87 -17.52 -3.50 -5.84
C LYS A 87 -18.14 -2.40 -4.97
N LYS A 88 -17.44 -1.98 -3.91
CA LYS A 88 -17.95 -1.01 -2.95
C LYS A 88 -17.68 0.44 -3.34
N TYR A 89 -16.54 0.72 -3.99
CA TYR A 89 -16.03 2.08 -4.14
C TYR A 89 -15.88 2.55 -5.59
N PHE A 90 -16.12 1.69 -6.58
CA PHE A 90 -15.94 2.00 -8.00
C PHE A 90 -17.16 1.59 -8.82
N ASP A 91 -17.46 2.34 -9.88
CA ASP A 91 -18.50 2.04 -10.86
C ASP A 91 -17.90 1.21 -12.02
N PRO A 92 -18.32 -0.06 -12.21
CA PRO A 92 -17.79 -0.91 -13.28
C PRO A 92 -17.97 -0.38 -14.71
N ARG A 93 -18.84 0.62 -14.91
CA ARG A 93 -19.13 1.24 -16.20
C ARG A 93 -18.13 2.34 -16.56
N VAL A 94 -17.45 2.91 -15.56
CA VAL A 94 -16.58 4.08 -15.74
C VAL A 94 -15.16 3.79 -15.24
N ASP A 95 -15.04 3.12 -14.09
CA ASP A 95 -13.75 2.89 -13.45
C ASP A 95 -13.05 1.63 -13.99
N PRO A 96 -11.75 1.72 -14.34
CA PRO A 96 -10.97 0.58 -14.80
C PRO A 96 -11.00 -0.59 -13.79
N PHE A 97 -11.12 -1.82 -14.28
CA PHE A 97 -11.33 -3.02 -13.44
C PHE A 97 -10.23 -3.31 -12.42
N TYR A 98 -9.04 -2.75 -12.63
CA TYR A 98 -7.88 -2.86 -11.75
C TYR A 98 -7.80 -1.77 -10.67
N SER A 99 -8.74 -0.82 -10.63
CA SER A 99 -8.74 0.29 -9.65
C SER A 99 -8.61 -0.20 -8.20
N ILE A 100 -7.80 0.50 -7.41
CA ILE A 100 -7.43 0.14 -6.03
C ILE A 100 -7.94 1.22 -5.08
N TYR A 101 -8.81 0.83 -4.14
CA TYR A 101 -9.34 1.75 -3.15
C TYR A 101 -8.27 2.26 -2.18
N ASN A 102 -8.44 3.48 -1.69
CA ASN A 102 -7.62 4.11 -0.63
C ASN A 102 -6.14 4.27 -1.01
N VAL A 103 -5.92 4.67 -2.26
CA VAL A 103 -4.62 5.11 -2.78
C VAL A 103 -4.82 6.52 -3.31
N GLY A 104 -4.05 7.45 -2.77
CA GLY A 104 -4.03 8.86 -3.14
C GLY A 104 -2.63 9.48 -3.04
N PRO A 105 -2.50 10.81 -3.08
CA PRO A 105 -1.19 11.49 -3.07
C PRO A 105 -0.35 11.14 -1.84
N ASP A 106 -0.98 11.02 -0.67
CA ASP A 106 -0.30 10.69 0.60
C ASP A 106 0.40 9.32 0.57
N THR A 107 -0.13 8.37 -0.21
CA THR A 107 0.52 7.05 -0.39
C THR A 107 1.80 7.15 -1.20
N MET A 108 1.92 8.17 -2.05
CA MET A 108 3.00 8.38 -3.02
C MET A 108 4.02 9.42 -2.55
N THR A 109 3.87 9.94 -1.32
CA THR A 109 4.79 10.94 -0.76
C THR A 109 6.22 10.40 -0.58
N LYS A 110 7.19 11.31 -0.56
CA LYS A 110 8.62 11.02 -0.38
C LYS A 110 8.95 10.46 0.99
N HIS A 111 8.28 10.96 2.02
CA HIS A 111 8.49 10.56 3.41
C HIS A 111 7.13 10.36 4.08
N LYS A 112 6.96 9.21 4.72
CA LYS A 112 5.76 8.90 5.51
C LYS A 112 6.12 8.08 6.73
N VAL A 113 5.31 8.21 7.76
CA VAL A 113 5.37 7.34 8.94
C VAL A 113 4.24 6.34 8.84
N ILE A 114 4.57 5.07 9.01
CA ILE A 114 3.61 3.96 8.91
C ILE A 114 3.58 3.16 10.20
N TRP A 115 2.44 2.58 10.54
CA TRP A 115 2.33 1.67 11.70
C TRP A 115 1.24 0.63 11.50
N LYS A 116 1.34 -0.46 12.26
CA LYS A 116 0.37 -1.56 12.20
C LYS A 116 -0.94 -1.15 12.87
N ARG A 117 -2.06 -1.22 12.14
CA ARG A 117 -3.40 -0.98 12.71
C ARG A 117 -3.83 -2.08 13.69
N MET A 118 -3.28 -3.28 13.49
CA MET A 118 -3.57 -4.49 14.27
C MET A 118 -2.27 -4.96 14.92
N GLY A 119 -2.30 -5.14 16.24
CA GLY A 119 -1.13 -5.51 17.02
C GLY A 119 -1.44 -5.47 18.51
N THR A 120 -0.44 -5.77 19.33
CA THR A 120 -0.48 -5.66 20.79
C THR A 120 0.32 -4.45 21.32
N SER A 121 1.07 -3.79 20.43
CA SER A 121 1.93 -2.65 20.72
C SER A 121 1.98 -1.71 19.51
N MET A 122 2.29 -0.44 19.76
CA MET A 122 2.60 0.52 18.71
C MET A 122 3.96 0.16 18.09
N GLU A 123 3.96 0.01 16.77
CA GLU A 123 5.15 -0.31 15.99
C GLU A 123 5.13 0.57 14.75
N ALA A 124 5.71 1.76 14.90
CA ALA A 124 5.80 2.77 13.86
C ALA A 124 7.20 2.75 13.20
N ALA A 125 7.24 3.03 11.91
CA ALA A 125 8.47 3.12 11.14
C ALA A 125 8.38 4.27 10.11
N VAL A 126 9.52 4.89 9.84
CA VAL A 126 9.65 5.82 8.72
C VAL A 126 9.83 5.03 7.44
N VAL A 127 9.10 5.41 6.40
CA VAL A 127 9.27 4.91 5.04
C VAL A 127 9.59 6.12 4.15
N ALA A 128 10.75 6.05 3.50
CA ALA A 128 11.16 6.98 2.48
C ALA A 128 11.28 6.27 1.13
N HIS A 129 11.54 7.02 0.06
CA HIS A 129 11.92 6.41 -1.21
C HIS A 129 13.13 5.50 -1.04
N VAL A 130 13.07 4.34 -1.68
CA VAL A 130 14.17 3.38 -1.71
C VAL A 130 14.72 3.30 -3.13
N HIS A 131 16.04 3.16 -3.25
CA HIS A 131 16.65 2.80 -4.51
C HIS A 131 16.55 1.29 -4.67
N ASP A 132 15.67 0.85 -5.56
CA ASP A 132 15.46 -0.56 -5.87
C ASP A 132 16.20 -0.96 -7.15
N GLU A 133 16.81 -2.14 -7.13
CA GLU A 133 17.61 -2.66 -8.25
C GLU A 133 16.79 -2.83 -9.55
N PHE A 134 15.50 -3.14 -9.44
CA PHE A 134 14.66 -3.47 -10.60
C PHE A 134 13.77 -2.31 -11.05
N VAL A 135 13.32 -1.46 -10.11
CA VAL A 135 12.35 -0.40 -10.40
C VAL A 135 12.86 1.02 -10.14
N GLY A 136 14.12 1.17 -9.76
CA GLY A 136 14.76 2.45 -9.49
C GLY A 136 14.28 3.09 -8.19
N GLU A 137 14.32 4.42 -8.13
CA GLU A 137 13.91 5.16 -6.93
C GLU A 137 12.38 5.25 -6.83
N LYS A 138 11.79 4.56 -5.85
CA LYS A 138 10.33 4.54 -5.64
C LYS A 138 9.92 4.56 -4.17
N PRO A 139 8.73 5.10 -3.84
CA PRO A 139 8.16 4.95 -2.51
C PRO A 139 7.70 3.51 -2.27
N PRO A 140 8.11 2.86 -1.17
CA PRO A 140 7.54 1.58 -0.80
C PRO A 140 6.04 1.68 -0.50
N MET A 141 5.27 0.75 -1.04
CA MET A 141 3.83 0.63 -0.83
C MET A 141 3.54 -0.35 0.30
N HIS A 142 2.36 -0.25 0.90
CA HIS A 142 1.94 -1.12 1.99
C HIS A 142 0.46 -1.51 1.87
N LYS A 143 0.05 -2.54 2.62
CA LYS A 143 -1.35 -2.99 2.67
C LYS A 143 -2.23 -1.99 3.44
N SER A 144 -3.54 -2.02 3.18
CA SER A 144 -4.54 -1.21 3.91
C SER A 144 -4.68 -1.53 5.42
N THR A 145 -4.01 -2.58 5.91
CA THR A 145 -3.90 -2.92 7.34
C THR A 145 -2.81 -2.12 8.05
N VAL A 146 -2.02 -1.36 7.30
CA VAL A 146 -1.01 -0.43 7.78
C VAL A 146 -1.59 0.98 7.62
N MET A 147 -1.42 1.80 8.66
CA MET A 147 -1.76 3.21 8.62
C MET A 147 -0.58 4.03 8.14
N LEU A 148 -0.84 5.22 7.62
CA LEU A 148 0.18 6.15 7.15
C LEU A 148 -0.15 7.58 7.57
N ILE A 149 0.89 8.36 7.79
CA ILE A 149 0.87 9.82 7.82
C ILE A 149 1.95 10.30 6.85
N ALA A 150 1.57 11.12 5.87
CA ALA A 150 2.53 11.80 5.02
C ALA A 150 3.22 12.91 5.80
N THR A 151 4.50 13.13 5.51
CA THR A 151 5.33 14.16 6.17
C THR A 151 6.12 14.92 5.13
N ASP A 152 6.36 16.20 5.37
CA ASP A 152 7.03 17.08 4.42
C ASP A 152 8.55 16.90 4.46
N SER A 153 9.09 16.45 5.60
CA SER A 153 10.52 16.24 5.78
C SER A 153 10.85 14.93 6.51
N LEU A 154 12.07 14.43 6.27
CA LEU A 154 12.59 13.27 6.98
C LEU A 154 12.75 13.52 8.50
N GLN A 155 13.05 14.76 8.89
CA GLN A 155 13.14 15.15 10.30
C GLN A 155 11.79 15.04 11.00
N GLU A 156 10.74 15.58 10.38
CA GLU A 156 9.37 15.45 10.87
C GLU A 156 8.95 13.97 10.96
N ALA A 157 9.25 13.17 9.93
CA ALA A 157 8.97 11.75 9.93
C ALA A 157 9.64 11.02 11.11
N HIS A 158 10.92 11.29 11.37
CA HIS A 158 11.63 10.69 12.50
C HIS A 158 11.09 11.16 13.86
N PHE A 159 10.75 12.44 14.00
CA PHE A 159 10.13 12.96 15.22
C PHE A 159 8.80 12.26 15.51
N LEU A 160 7.90 12.18 14.52
CA LEU A 160 6.62 11.49 14.65
C LEU A 160 6.78 10.00 14.91
N CYS A 161 7.72 9.33 14.22
CA CYS A 161 8.02 7.92 14.46
C CYS A 161 8.51 7.66 15.90
N ALA A 162 9.39 8.52 16.42
CA ALA A 162 9.84 8.44 17.81
C ALA A 162 8.72 8.68 18.82
N LEU A 163 7.86 9.67 18.55
CA LEU A 163 6.69 9.95 19.37
C LEU A 163 5.72 8.76 19.41
N LEU A 164 5.40 8.18 18.25
CA LEU A 164 4.50 7.03 18.15
C LEU A 164 5.06 5.80 18.88
N ASN A 165 6.37 5.55 18.78
CA ASN A 165 7.02 4.46 19.51
C ASN A 165 7.31 4.77 20.99
N SER A 166 6.88 5.92 21.52
CA SER A 166 7.06 6.25 22.93
C SER A 166 6.16 5.40 23.83
N SER A 167 6.61 5.17 25.07
CA SER A 167 5.82 4.42 26.07
C SER A 167 4.47 5.07 26.37
N ILE A 168 4.38 6.40 26.29
CA ILE A 168 3.14 7.15 26.50
C ILE A 168 2.12 6.83 25.40
N VAL A 169 2.54 6.90 24.13
CA VAL A 169 1.64 6.59 23.01
C VAL A 169 1.28 5.11 22.97
N ASP A 170 2.24 4.21 23.25
CA ASP A 170 1.98 2.77 23.33
C ASP A 170 0.97 2.45 24.45
N PHE A 171 1.12 3.07 25.63
CA PHE A 171 0.17 2.93 26.73
C PHE A 171 -1.23 3.39 26.35
N ILE A 172 -1.35 4.56 25.70
CA ILE A 172 -2.63 5.08 25.19
C ILE A 172 -3.21 4.14 24.14
N ALA A 173 -2.43 3.68 23.15
CA ALA A 173 -2.91 2.78 22.11
C ALA A 173 -3.49 1.48 22.70
N ARG A 174 -2.81 0.91 23.70
CA ARG A 174 -3.26 -0.28 24.42
C ARG A 174 -4.52 -0.06 25.25
N SER A 175 -4.71 1.13 25.83
CA SER A 175 -5.88 1.42 26.67
C SER A 175 -7.15 1.65 25.85
N TYR A 176 -7.01 2.16 24.62
CA TYR A 176 -8.16 2.50 23.78
C TYR A 176 -8.73 1.34 22.96
N SER A 177 -7.91 0.37 22.54
CA SER A 177 -8.41 -0.69 21.65
C SER A 177 -7.57 -1.95 21.70
N VAL A 178 -8.23 -3.11 21.77
CA VAL A 178 -7.60 -4.44 21.65
C VAL A 178 -8.00 -5.08 20.32
N GLY A 179 -7.03 -5.64 19.58
CA GLY A 179 -7.29 -6.42 18.37
C GLY A 179 -7.33 -5.62 17.07
N LYS A 180 -8.45 -5.64 16.33
CA LYS A 180 -8.52 -5.19 14.92
C LYS A 180 -8.53 -3.66 14.71
N SER A 181 -8.73 -2.89 15.78
CA SER A 181 -8.79 -1.42 15.75
C SER A 181 -7.68 -0.74 16.55
N PHE A 182 -6.71 -1.50 17.09
CA PHE A 182 -5.68 -1.07 18.04
C PHE A 182 -5.10 0.33 17.78
N ALA A 183 -4.62 0.58 16.57
CA ALA A 183 -4.01 1.87 16.20
C ALA A 183 -4.70 2.50 14.99
N SER A 184 -6.03 2.61 15.03
CA SER A 184 -6.82 3.22 13.95
C SER A 184 -6.72 4.75 13.96
N ALA A 185 -7.15 5.42 12.87
CA ALA A 185 -6.95 6.86 12.67
C ALA A 185 -7.59 7.74 13.75
N HIS A 186 -8.57 7.21 14.49
CA HIS A 186 -9.15 7.86 15.67
C HIS A 186 -8.13 8.20 16.76
N LEU A 187 -6.98 7.51 16.80
CA LEU A 187 -5.87 7.82 17.71
C LEU A 187 -5.27 9.22 17.44
N LEU A 188 -5.47 9.76 16.22
CA LEU A 188 -5.01 11.08 15.80
C LEU A 188 -6.12 12.14 15.78
N GLY A 189 -7.37 11.74 16.05
CA GLY A 189 -8.51 12.66 16.05
C GLY A 189 -8.68 13.34 17.41
N TYR A 190 -8.55 14.66 17.45
CA TYR A 190 -9.36 15.46 18.38
C TYR A 190 -10.83 15.38 17.91
N ALA A 191 -11.75 15.24 18.86
CA ALA A 191 -13.20 15.14 18.63
C ALA A 191 -13.76 16.32 17.84
#